data_AF-A0A3D0UQ68-F1
#
_entry.id   AF-A0A3D0UQ68-F1
#
_cell.length_a   1.000
_cell.length_b   1.000
_cell.length_c   1.000
_cell.angle_alpha   90.00
_cell.angle_beta   90.00
_cell.angle_gamma   90.00
#
_symmetry.space_group_name_H-M   'P 1'
#
loop_
_entity.id
_entity.type
_entity.pdbx_description
1 polymer ?
#
loop_
_entity_poly.entity_id
_entity_poly.type
_entity_poly.pdbx_seq_one_letter_code
_entity_poly.pdbx_strand_id
1 'polypeptide(L)'
;MSARRLLAFILLNVVISATVVLAILYFWDNRQPELDTATEQALIVPTSPTVSGASQAAVDPTADPENPPEGESGPPVYTVQTGDTLGKISREFDVSIDDIMAANNMSWHIGDV
;
A
#
# COMPACT_ATOMS: atom_id res chain seq x y z
N MET A 1 -31.56 -29.23 36.08
CA MET A 1 -30.10 -29.02 36.23
C MET A 1 -29.84 -28.02 37.35
N SER A 2 -28.73 -28.08 38.08
CA SER A 2 -28.49 -27.16 39.21
C SER A 2 -28.13 -25.75 38.72
N ALA A 3 -28.85 -24.73 39.19
CA ALA A 3 -28.69 -23.33 38.76
C ALA A 3 -27.24 -22.81 38.93
N ARG A 4 -26.51 -23.32 39.92
CA ARG A 4 -25.08 -23.02 40.14
C ARG A 4 -24.19 -23.44 38.97
N ARG A 5 -24.48 -24.56 38.31
CA ARG A 5 -23.75 -25.00 37.10
C ARG A 5 -24.13 -24.15 35.89
N LEU A 6 -25.42 -23.81 35.74
CA LEU A 6 -25.88 -22.90 34.68
C LEU A 6 -25.20 -21.52 34.77
N LEU A 7 -25.15 -20.93 35.97
CA LEU A 7 -24.47 -19.66 36.21
C LEU A 7 -22.97 -19.74 35.90
N ALA A 8 -22.30 -20.84 36.29
CA ALA A 8 -20.89 -21.05 35.94
C ALA A 8 -20.66 -21.11 34.42
N PHE A 9 -21.54 -21.79 33.67
CA PHE A 9 -21.45 -21.82 32.20
C PHE A 9 -21.73 -20.45 31.56
N ILE A 10 -22.69 -19.68 32.07
CA ILE A 10 -22.98 -18.33 31.55
C ILE A 10 -21.78 -17.40 31.80
N LEU A 11 -21.23 -17.37 33.02
CA LEU A 11 -20.06 -16.56 33.35
C LEU A 11 -18.83 -16.99 32.54
N LEU A 12 -18.62 -18.29 32.33
CA LEU A 12 -17.52 -18.81 31.50
C LEU A 12 -17.63 -18.32 30.04
N ASN A 13 -18.83 -18.39 29.45
CA ASN A 13 -19.04 -17.89 28.08
C ASN A 13 -18.80 -16.38 28.00
N VAL A 14 -19.31 -15.59 28.96
CA VAL A 14 -19.08 -14.13 29.00
C VAL A 14 -17.60 -13.80 29.10
N VAL A 15 -16.84 -14.51 29.95
CA VAL A 15 -15.38 -14.32 30.08
C VAL A 15 -14.66 -14.66 28.78
N ILE A 16 -14.99 -15.79 28.13
CA ILE A 16 -14.36 -16.19 26.86
C ILE A 16 -14.69 -15.20 25.74
N SER A 17 -15.94 -14.73 25.62
CA SER A 17 -16.29 -13.71 24.63
C SER A 17 -15.58 -12.39 24.90
N ALA A 18 -15.48 -11.95 26.16
CA ALA A 18 -14.78 -10.74 26.52
C ALA A 18 -13.28 -10.81 26.20
N THR A 19 -12.60 -11.93 26.49
CA THR A 19 -11.17 -12.09 26.16
C THR A 19 -10.92 -12.17 24.66
N VAL A 20 -11.80 -12.84 23.89
CA VAL A 20 -11.69 -12.88 22.42
C VAL A 20 -11.90 -11.50 21.80
N VAL A 21 -12.90 -10.73 22.26
CA VAL A 21 -13.13 -9.36 21.79
C VAL A 21 -11.93 -8.46 22.14
N LEU A 22 -11.41 -8.54 23.37
CA LEU A 22 -10.21 -7.81 23.78
C LEU A 22 -8.99 -8.17 22.93
N ALA A 23 -8.78 -9.45 22.62
CA ALA A 23 -7.67 -9.91 21.78
C ALA A 23 -7.79 -9.40 20.32
N ILE A 24 -9.00 -9.40 19.75
CA ILE A 24 -9.24 -8.85 18.41
C ILE A 24 -8.97 -7.34 18.39
N LEU A 25 -9.48 -6.58 19.38
CA LEU A 25 -9.26 -5.13 19.47
C LEU A 25 -7.77 -4.80 19.65
N TYR A 26 -7.07 -5.49 20.56
CA TYR A 26 -5.63 -5.33 20.78
C TYR A 26 -4.81 -5.62 19.50
N PHE A 27 -5.17 -6.70 18.77
CA PHE A 27 -4.51 -7.06 17.51
C PHE A 27 -4.88 -6.15 16.32
N TRP A 28 -5.90 -5.31 16.46
CA TRP A 28 -6.26 -4.28 15.47
C TRP A 28 -5.56 -2.96 15.75
N ASP A 29 -5.51 -2.55 17.02
CA ASP A 29 -4.89 -1.31 17.49
C ASP A 29 -3.36 -1.33 17.27
N ASN A 30 -2.72 -2.48 17.54
CA ASN A 30 -1.27 -2.69 17.37
C ASN A 30 -0.86 -2.90 15.88
N ARG A 31 -1.56 -2.28 14.91
CA ARG A 31 -1.27 -2.32 13.46
C ARG A 31 -0.73 -0.99 12.91
N GLN A 32 -0.12 -0.18 13.75
CA GLN A 32 0.71 0.94 13.32
C GLN A 32 2.13 0.42 13.02
N PRO A 33 2.55 0.22 11.76
CA PRO A 33 3.98 0.25 11.45
C PRO A 33 4.45 1.69 11.68
N GLU A 34 5.38 1.89 12.62
CA GLU A 34 6.01 3.20 12.82
C GLU A 34 6.70 3.64 11.52
N LEU A 35 6.22 4.75 10.95
CA LEU A 35 6.94 5.48 9.88
C LEU A 35 7.65 6.73 10.41
N ASP A 36 7.78 6.85 11.74
CA ASP A 36 8.35 8.01 12.43
C ASP A 36 9.67 7.70 13.17
N THR A 37 10.43 6.70 12.71
CA THR A 37 11.87 6.56 13.06
C THR A 37 12.80 7.15 11.99
N ALA A 38 12.31 8.12 11.22
CA ALA A 38 13.14 8.99 10.39
C ALA A 38 13.63 10.18 11.24
N THR A 39 14.85 10.03 11.76
CA THR A 39 15.63 11.01 12.53
C THR A 39 15.29 12.48 12.25
N GLU A 40 14.84 13.20 13.28
CA GLU A 40 14.61 14.65 13.27
C GLU A 40 15.94 15.44 13.19
N GLN A 41 16.63 15.36 12.05
CA GLN A 41 17.84 16.16 11.74
C GLN A 41 17.92 16.54 10.26
N ALA A 42 17.19 17.59 9.87
CA ALA A 42 17.67 18.58 8.89
C ALA A 42 16.70 19.77 8.80
N LEU A 43 16.97 20.84 9.56
CA LEU A 43 16.33 22.14 9.39
C LEU A 43 16.81 22.80 8.08
N ILE A 44 16.19 22.47 6.94
CA ILE A 44 16.37 23.21 5.67
C ILE A 44 15.06 23.31 4.86
N VAL A 45 14.36 24.41 5.15
CA VAL A 45 13.66 25.35 4.24
C VAL A 45 13.38 24.87 2.80
N PRO A 46 12.14 25.02 2.28
CA PRO A 46 11.78 24.57 0.94
C PRO A 46 12.40 25.44 -0.16
N THR A 47 12.90 24.79 -1.21
CA THR A 47 13.12 25.44 -2.52
C THR A 47 12.45 24.64 -3.61
N SER A 48 11.38 25.20 -4.18
CA SER A 48 10.79 24.75 -5.44
C SER A 48 11.85 24.71 -6.54
N PRO A 49 11.81 23.76 -7.49
CA PRO A 49 12.70 23.76 -8.64
C PRO A 49 12.38 24.96 -9.55
N THR A 50 13.09 26.06 -9.33
CA THR A 50 13.09 27.21 -10.23
C THR A 50 14.02 26.90 -11.41
N VAL A 51 13.43 26.77 -12.60
CA VAL A 51 14.19 26.68 -13.85
C VAL A 51 14.92 28.00 -14.08
N SER A 52 16.25 27.95 -14.19
CA SER A 52 17.04 29.11 -14.64
C SER A 52 18.30 28.64 -15.36
N GLY A 53 18.43 29.01 -16.63
CA GLY A 53 19.50 28.51 -17.51
C GLY A 53 20.77 29.37 -17.51
N ALA A 54 21.90 28.69 -17.66
CA ALA A 54 23.13 29.19 -18.28
C ALA A 54 23.76 27.96 -18.96
N SER A 55 23.64 27.78 -20.28
CA SER A 55 24.32 28.55 -21.32
C SER A 55 25.84 28.62 -21.11
N GLN A 56 26.54 27.61 -21.65
CA GLN A 56 27.93 27.78 -22.08
C GLN A 56 28.22 26.83 -23.26
N ALA A 57 28.12 27.37 -24.49
CA ALA A 57 28.86 26.87 -25.65
C ALA A 57 30.32 27.36 -25.55
N ALA A 58 31.32 26.86 -26.27
CA ALA A 58 31.41 25.90 -27.40
C ALA A 58 32.63 24.96 -27.15
N VAL A 59 32.91 23.87 -27.88
CA VAL A 59 33.17 23.63 -29.33
C VAL A 59 33.20 22.09 -29.55
N ASP A 60 33.11 21.47 -30.73
CA ASP A 60 32.89 21.89 -32.14
C ASP A 60 32.25 20.70 -32.94
N PRO A 61 31.84 20.85 -34.22
CA PRO A 61 30.72 20.06 -34.75
C PRO A 61 31.11 18.92 -35.72
N THR A 62 30.53 17.74 -35.51
CA THR A 62 30.26 16.75 -36.58
C THR A 62 28.91 16.14 -36.33
N ALA A 63 28.07 16.10 -37.36
CA ALA A 63 26.65 15.79 -37.25
C ALA A 63 26.37 14.29 -37.15
N ASP A 64 25.33 13.94 -36.39
CA ASP A 64 24.27 13.06 -36.88
C ASP A 64 22.93 13.45 -36.24
N PRO A 65 21.79 13.44 -36.96
CA PRO A 65 20.51 13.95 -36.45
C PRO A 65 19.66 12.82 -35.84
N GLU A 66 20.13 12.19 -34.77
CA GLU A 66 19.37 11.10 -34.14
C GLU A 66 18.38 11.62 -33.09
N ASN A 67 17.10 11.51 -33.47
CA ASN A 67 15.85 11.42 -32.71
C ASN A 67 15.75 12.08 -31.30
N PRO A 68 14.71 12.91 -31.02
CA PRO A 68 14.35 13.26 -29.64
C PRO A 68 14.16 11.98 -28.79
N PRO A 69 14.51 11.99 -27.49
CA PRO A 69 14.31 10.83 -26.64
C PRO A 69 12.83 10.48 -26.61
N GLU A 70 12.48 9.34 -27.21
CA GLU A 70 11.12 8.82 -27.21
C GLU A 70 10.72 8.57 -25.76
N GLY A 71 9.74 9.35 -25.28
CA GLY A 71 9.26 9.25 -23.91
C GLY A 71 8.77 7.83 -23.65
N GLU A 72 9.36 7.19 -22.64
CA GLU A 72 9.11 5.79 -22.27
C GLU A 72 7.61 5.54 -22.05
N SER A 73 6.92 5.11 -23.11
CA SER A 73 5.53 4.67 -23.05
C SER A 73 5.49 3.24 -22.51
N GLY A 74 5.95 3.09 -21.27
CA GLY A 74 5.81 1.87 -20.50
C GLY A 74 4.34 1.54 -20.24
N PRO A 75 4.02 0.29 -19.86
CA PRO A 75 2.68 -0.06 -19.44
C PRO A 75 2.24 0.81 -18.25
N PRO A 76 0.95 1.15 -18.12
CA PRO A 76 0.46 1.98 -17.02
C PRO A 76 0.71 1.28 -15.67
N VAL A 77 1.48 1.94 -14.81
CA VAL A 77 1.80 1.44 -13.45
C VAL A 77 0.93 2.15 -12.42
N TYR A 78 0.22 1.38 -11.60
CA TYR A 78 -0.55 1.88 -10.46
C TYR A 78 0.08 1.43 -9.15
N THR A 79 0.42 2.38 -8.27
CA THR A 79 0.93 2.09 -6.92
C THR A 79 -0.24 2.02 -5.95
N VAL A 80 -0.50 0.83 -5.42
CA VAL A 80 -1.60 0.58 -4.45
C VAL A 80 -1.42 1.35 -3.16
N GLN A 81 -2.51 1.89 -2.63
CA GLN A 81 -2.56 2.66 -1.38
C GLN A 81 -3.31 1.92 -0.27
N THR A 82 -3.10 2.35 0.98
CA THR A 82 -3.75 1.75 2.15
C THR A 82 -5.27 1.91 2.07
N GLY A 83 -5.99 0.78 2.01
CA GLY A 83 -7.45 0.75 1.87
C GLY A 83 -7.95 0.49 0.45
N ASP A 84 -7.04 0.35 -0.52
CA ASP A 84 -7.38 -0.19 -1.83
C ASP A 84 -7.71 -1.68 -1.76
N THR A 85 -8.47 -2.12 -2.75
CA THR A 85 -8.76 -3.54 -2.98
C THR A 85 -8.72 -3.79 -4.48
N LEU A 86 -8.36 -5.00 -4.90
CA LEU A 86 -8.34 -5.37 -6.33
C LEU A 86 -9.70 -5.07 -6.99
N GLY A 87 -10.81 -5.27 -6.26
CA GLY A 87 -12.17 -4.98 -6.73
C GLY A 87 -12.58 -3.50 -6.78
N LYS A 88 -11.77 -2.57 -6.24
CA LYS A 88 -11.88 -1.11 -6.51
C LYS A 88 -11.10 -0.76 -7.76
N ILE A 89 -9.81 -1.15 -7.79
CA ILE A 89 -8.88 -0.90 -8.90
C ILE A 89 -9.46 -1.45 -10.22
N SER A 90 -10.02 -2.67 -10.19
CA SER A 90 -10.68 -3.30 -11.34
C SER A 90 -11.78 -2.45 -11.96
N ARG A 91 -12.53 -1.68 -11.15
CA ARG A 91 -13.65 -0.83 -11.61
C ARG A 91 -13.19 0.54 -12.08
N GLU A 92 -12.10 1.05 -11.51
CA GLU A 92 -11.54 2.35 -11.85
C GLU A 92 -10.80 2.32 -13.19
N PHE A 93 -10.14 1.19 -13.48
CA PHE A 93 -9.38 0.96 -14.71
C PHE A 93 -10.08 0.04 -15.73
N ASP A 94 -11.32 -0.37 -15.46
CA ASP A 94 -12.16 -1.28 -16.29
C ASP A 94 -11.43 -2.57 -16.76
N VAL A 95 -10.65 -3.16 -15.85
CA VAL A 95 -9.88 -4.40 -16.05
C VAL A 95 -10.35 -5.47 -15.08
N SER A 96 -10.33 -6.75 -15.48
CA SER A 96 -10.80 -7.80 -14.58
C SER A 96 -9.83 -8.04 -13.42
N ILE A 97 -10.35 -8.53 -12.29
CA ILE A 97 -9.51 -8.89 -11.14
C ILE A 97 -8.53 -10.01 -11.52
N ASP A 98 -8.97 -10.96 -12.35
CA ASP A 98 -8.15 -12.07 -12.84
C ASP A 98 -7.00 -11.60 -13.74
N ASP A 99 -7.20 -10.59 -14.58
CA ASP A 99 -6.14 -9.97 -15.38
C ASP A 99 -5.11 -9.25 -14.50
N ILE A 100 -5.56 -8.49 -13.50
CA ILE A 100 -4.67 -7.83 -12.53
C ILE A 100 -3.83 -8.87 -11.78
N MET A 101 -4.43 -9.99 -11.36
CA MET A 101 -3.70 -11.05 -10.66
C MET A 101 -2.72 -11.78 -11.58
N ALA A 102 -3.13 -12.13 -12.80
CA ALA A 102 -2.26 -12.78 -13.77
C ALA A 102 -1.04 -11.93 -14.12
N ALA A 103 -1.23 -10.62 -14.32
CA ALA A 103 -0.15 -9.66 -14.58
C ALA A 103 0.84 -9.50 -13.43
N ASN A 104 0.42 -9.79 -12.19
CA ASN A 104 1.24 -9.67 -10.97
C ASN A 104 1.62 -11.04 -10.37
N ASN A 105 1.44 -12.14 -11.12
CA ASN A 105 1.65 -13.53 -10.66
C ASN A 105 0.95 -13.89 -9.34
N MET A 106 -0.16 -13.22 -9.02
CA MET A 106 -0.98 -13.51 -7.85
C MET A 106 -1.93 -14.69 -8.14
N SER A 107 -2.23 -15.49 -7.11
CA SER A 107 -3.24 -16.54 -7.17
C SER A 107 -4.22 -16.42 -6.01
N TRP A 108 -5.46 -16.87 -6.23
CA TRP A 108 -6.43 -17.02 -5.16
C TRP A 108 -5.97 -18.12 -4.20
N HIS A 109 -5.35 -17.73 -3.08
CA HIS A 109 -5.22 -18.63 -1.93
C HIS A 109 -6.56 -18.73 -1.22
N ILE A 110 -7.49 -19.47 -1.83
CA ILE A 110 -8.64 -20.00 -1.13
C ILE A 110 -8.08 -21.08 -0.17
N GLY A 111 -8.23 -20.89 1.13
CA GLY A 111 -7.74 -21.87 2.10
C GLY A 111 -8.53 -23.17 1.95
N ASP A 112 -7.83 -24.29 1.86
CA ASP A 112 -8.44 -25.63 1.78
C ASP A 112 -9.36 -25.84 3.00
N VAL A 113 -10.64 -26.13 2.74
CA VAL A 113 -11.71 -26.36 3.73
C VAL A 113 -11.98 -27.84 3.97
#